data_AF-A0A960IY58-F1
#
_entry.id   AF-A0A960IY58-F1
#
_cell.length_a   1.000
_cell.length_b   1.000
_cell.length_c   1.000
_cell.angle_alpha   90.00
_cell.angle_beta   90.00
_cell.angle_gamma   90.00
#
_symmetry.space_group_name_H-M   'P 1'
#
loop_
_entity.id
_entity.type
_entity.pdbx_description
1 polymer ?
#
loop_
_entity_poly.entity_id
_entity_poly.type
_entity_poly.pdbx_seq_one_letter_code
_entity_poly.pdbx_strand_id
1 'polypeptide(L)'
;MDAVSPWWATPPDPAPALEDVYDARTLAALDAGVEPAPEADDPCEAPGAARGWRASLAGGAVLADIALGLREVLDPDPGDEGVLEVRPDPGLEPVDGITIFFVPDDPRATVAVVRRPA
;
A
#
# COMPACT_ATOMS: atom_id res chain seq x y z
N MET A 1 -13.37 11.51 -35.28
CA MET A 1 -12.36 11.24 -34.24
C MET A 1 -13.09 11.40 -32.94
N ASP A 2 -13.54 10.30 -32.35
CA ASP A 2 -14.27 10.34 -31.09
C ASP A 2 -13.27 10.48 -29.94
N ALA A 3 -13.47 11.50 -29.11
CA ALA A 3 -12.65 11.74 -27.94
C ALA A 3 -12.95 10.67 -26.88
N VAL A 4 -11.95 9.86 -26.53
CA VAL A 4 -12.05 8.91 -25.43
C VAL A 4 -11.97 9.70 -24.13
N SER A 5 -13.04 9.67 -23.33
CA SER A 5 -13.05 10.29 -22.01
C SER A 5 -12.09 9.54 -21.08
N PRO A 6 -11.25 10.24 -20.31
CA PRO A 6 -10.32 9.60 -19.40
C PRO A 6 -11.06 8.95 -18.22
N TRP A 7 -10.56 7.81 -17.77
CA TRP A 7 -11.21 6.96 -16.74
C TRP A 7 -11.43 7.66 -15.38
N TRP A 8 -10.68 8.72 -15.08
CA TRP A 8 -10.82 9.54 -13.88
C TRP A 8 -11.97 10.57 -13.95
N ALA A 9 -12.49 10.84 -15.15
CA ALA A 9 -13.63 11.73 -15.36
C ALA A 9 -14.98 10.99 -15.17
N THR A 10 -14.94 9.66 -15.07
CA THR A 10 -16.09 8.85 -14.70
C THR A 10 -16.26 8.92 -13.18
N PRO A 11 -17.39 9.41 -12.65
CA PRO A 11 -17.66 9.31 -11.22
C PRO A 11 -17.59 7.83 -10.83
N PRO A 12 -16.89 7.47 -9.74
CA PRO A 12 -16.87 6.08 -9.29
C PRO A 12 -18.30 5.62 -9.03
N ASP A 13 -18.58 4.35 -9.34
CA ASP A 13 -19.83 3.74 -8.94
C ASP A 13 -20.04 3.94 -7.43
N PRO A 14 -21.29 4.19 -6.99
CA PRO A 14 -21.56 4.33 -5.56
C PRO A 14 -21.07 3.07 -4.84
N ALA A 15 -20.37 3.28 -3.72
CA ALA A 15 -19.96 2.17 -2.87
C ALA A 15 -21.21 1.34 -2.48
N PRO A 16 -21.09 -0.01 -2.44
CA PRO A 16 -22.20 -0.86 -2.03
C PRO A 16 -22.62 -0.54 -0.60
N ALA A 17 -23.89 -0.80 -0.27
CA ALA A 17 -24.39 -0.57 1.08
C ALA A 17 -23.73 -1.59 2.03
N LEU A 18 -23.60 -1.26 3.32
CA LEU A 18 -22.94 -2.14 4.29
C LEU A 18 -23.71 -3.46 4.45
N GLU A 19 -25.03 -3.41 4.26
CA GLU A 19 -25.96 -4.54 4.26
C GLU A 19 -25.72 -5.52 3.11
N ASP A 20 -25.08 -5.07 2.03
CA ASP A 20 -24.70 -5.89 0.89
C ASP A 20 -23.34 -6.59 1.11
N VAL A 21 -22.52 -6.07 2.02
CA VAL A 21 -21.13 -6.53 2.26
C VAL A 21 -21.01 -7.39 3.51
N TYR A 22 -21.77 -7.07 4.55
CA TYR A 22 -21.64 -7.69 5.87
C TYR A 22 -22.89 -8.47 6.27
N ASP A 23 -22.68 -9.58 6.99
CA ASP A 23 -23.79 -10.34 7.57
C ASP A 23 -24.46 -9.58 8.74
N ALA A 24 -25.70 -9.97 9.05
CA ALA A 24 -26.49 -9.34 10.10
C ALA A 24 -25.83 -9.38 11.48
N ARG A 25 -24.97 -10.37 11.74
CA ARG A 25 -24.24 -10.49 13.00
C ARG A 25 -23.16 -9.40 13.10
N THR A 26 -22.45 -9.14 12.02
CA THR A 26 -21.39 -8.15 11.95
C THR A 26 -21.96 -6.74 12.03
N LEU A 27 -23.06 -6.48 11.33
CA LEU A 27 -23.77 -5.20 11.42
C LEU A 27 -24.26 -4.95 12.85
N ALA A 28 -24.85 -5.95 13.51
CA ALA A 28 -25.26 -5.83 14.90
C ALA A 28 -24.09 -5.58 15.87
N ALA A 29 -22.90 -6.10 15.58
CA ALA A 29 -21.70 -5.86 16.39
C ALA A 29 -21.13 -4.44 16.19
N LEU A 30 -21.22 -3.90 14.97
CA LEU A 30 -20.83 -2.52 14.68
C LEU A 30 -21.79 -1.52 15.32
N ASP A 31 -23.09 -1.78 15.22
CA ASP A 31 -24.14 -0.96 15.83
C ASP A 31 -24.09 -1.00 17.37
N ALA A 32 -23.69 -2.13 17.95
CA ALA A 32 -23.52 -2.26 19.40
C ALA A 32 -22.33 -1.45 19.95
N GLY A 33 -21.36 -1.10 19.09
CA GLY A 33 -20.10 -0.49 19.50
C GLY A 33 -19.22 -1.43 20.32
N VAL A 34 -17.91 -1.19 20.34
CA VAL A 34 -16.99 -1.88 21.25
C VAL A 34 -16.80 -1.00 22.48
N GLU A 35 -17.54 -1.27 23.56
CA GLU A 35 -17.20 -0.70 24.86
C GLU A 35 -15.96 -1.41 25.42
N PRO A 36 -14.89 -0.69 25.81
CA PRO A 36 -13.76 -1.30 26.49
C PRO A 36 -14.25 -1.91 27.80
N ALA A 37 -14.10 -3.23 27.94
CA ALA A 37 -14.57 -3.94 29.11
C ALA A 37 -13.94 -3.35 30.39
N PRO A 38 -14.75 -3.06 31.44
CA PRO A 38 -14.19 -2.71 32.74
C PRO A 38 -13.47 -3.94 33.30
N GLU A 39 -12.16 -3.83 33.51
CA GLU A 39 -11.37 -4.84 34.20
C GLU A 39 -11.90 -4.96 35.65
N ALA A 40 -12.72 -5.97 35.90
CA ALA A 40 -13.15 -6.35 37.25
C ALA A 40 -11.97 -6.98 38.00
N ASP A 41 -11.48 -6.23 38.99
CA ASP A 41 -10.74 -6.58 40.21
C ASP A 41 -10.27 -8.04 40.41
N ASP A 42 -8.95 -8.25 40.58
CA ASP A 42 -8.34 -8.75 41.86
C ASP A 42 -6.77 -8.73 41.79
N PRO A 43 -6.01 -8.91 42.90
CA PRO A 43 -5.41 -7.85 43.70
C PRO A 43 -3.87 -7.94 43.67
N CYS A 44 -3.19 -7.08 42.92
CA CYS A 44 -1.77 -6.85 43.18
C CYS A 44 -1.40 -5.46 42.69
N GLU A 45 -1.44 -4.50 43.63
CA GLU A 45 -1.04 -3.12 43.42
C GLU A 45 0.39 -3.05 42.85
N ALA A 46 0.48 -2.71 41.57
CA ALA A 46 1.66 -2.07 40.98
C ALA A 46 1.18 -0.76 40.32
N PRO A 47 1.80 0.39 40.60
CA PRO A 47 1.23 1.70 40.27
C PRO A 47 1.05 1.86 38.75
N GLY A 48 -0.22 2.01 38.31
CA GLY A 48 -0.66 2.05 36.91
C GLY A 48 -0.13 3.20 36.04
N ALA A 49 0.70 4.10 36.58
CA ALA A 49 1.27 5.22 35.84
C ALA A 49 2.26 4.80 34.74
N ALA A 50 2.98 3.68 34.92
CA ALA A 50 4.01 3.25 33.97
C ALA A 50 3.44 2.64 32.68
N ARG A 51 2.23 2.06 32.74
CA ARG A 51 1.62 1.37 31.60
C ARG A 51 1.01 2.36 30.59
N GLY A 52 0.39 3.43 31.07
CA GLY A 52 -0.16 4.51 30.23
C GLY A 52 0.93 5.26 29.47
N TRP A 53 2.06 5.57 30.09
CA TRP A 53 3.14 6.32 29.44
C TRP A 53 3.79 5.56 28.28
N ARG A 54 3.98 4.24 28.45
CA ARG A 54 4.48 3.36 27.38
C ARG A 54 3.48 3.20 26.24
N ALA A 55 2.19 3.09 26.55
CA ALA A 55 1.14 3.04 25.53
C ALA A 55 1.02 4.35 24.73
N SER A 56 1.14 5.51 25.40
CA SER A 56 1.18 6.81 24.73
C SER A 56 2.39 6.98 23.81
N LEU A 57 3.56 6.47 24.22
CA LEU A 57 4.76 6.49 23.37
C LEU A 57 4.60 5.59 22.13
N ALA A 58 4.01 4.41 22.28
CA ALA A 58 3.76 3.51 21.16
C ALA A 58 2.75 4.11 20.16
N GLY A 59 1.65 4.70 20.63
CA GLY A 59 0.70 5.39 19.76
C GLY A 59 1.29 6.61 19.05
N GLY A 60 2.16 7.36 19.73
CA GLY A 60 2.88 8.49 19.15
C GLY A 60 3.84 8.07 18.03
N ALA A 61 4.53 6.93 18.18
CA ALA A 61 5.42 6.40 17.15
C ALA A 61 4.65 6.02 15.87
N VAL A 62 3.50 5.36 16.01
CA VAL A 62 2.65 5.01 14.85
C VAL A 62 2.15 6.25 14.12
N LEU A 63 1.69 7.28 14.85
CA LEU A 63 1.26 8.52 14.23
C LEU A 63 2.41 9.29 13.56
N ALA A 64 3.61 9.23 14.14
CA ALA A 64 4.81 9.83 13.55
C ALA A 64 5.21 9.13 12.25
N ASP A 65 5.17 7.79 12.20
CA ASP A 65 5.46 7.02 10.99
C ASP A 65 4.45 7.32 9.87
N ILE A 66 3.16 7.42 10.21
CA ILE A 66 2.11 7.80 9.24
C ILE A 66 2.36 9.21 8.70
N ALA A 67 2.69 10.17 9.58
CA ALA A 67 2.97 11.53 9.18
C ALA A 67 4.24 11.65 8.33
N LEU A 68 5.27 10.86 8.64
CA LEU A 68 6.50 10.81 7.86
C LEU A 68 6.25 10.25 6.46
N GLY A 69 5.54 9.13 6.36
CA GLY A 69 5.17 8.56 5.05
C GLY A 69 4.30 9.51 4.21
N LEU A 70 3.35 10.22 4.84
CA LEU A 70 2.56 11.25 4.16
C LEU A 70 3.43 12.41 3.67
N ARG A 71 4.45 12.81 4.43
CA ARG A 71 5.40 13.84 4.02
C ARG A 71 6.25 13.40 2.83
N GLU A 72 6.77 12.18 2.84
CA GLU A 72 7.55 11.63 1.72
C GLU A 72 6.74 11.60 0.41
N VAL A 73 5.42 11.33 0.49
CA VAL A 73 4.54 11.32 -0.69
C VAL A 73 4.22 12.73 -1.19
N LEU A 74 3.96 13.67 -0.28
CA LEU A 74 3.46 15.00 -0.63
C LEU A 74 4.56 16.02 -0.91
N ASP A 75 5.73 15.84 -0.30
CA ASP A 75 6.91 16.70 -0.42
C ASP A 75 8.17 15.82 -0.53
N PRO A 76 8.30 15.05 -1.63
CA PRO A 76 9.45 14.18 -1.84
C PRO A 76 10.72 15.01 -1.94
N ASP A 77 11.75 14.66 -1.16
CA ASP A 77 13.05 15.30 -1.25
C ASP A 77 13.67 14.94 -2.62
N PRO A 78 13.99 15.91 -3.49
CA PRO A 78 14.54 15.63 -4.83
C PRO A 78 15.92 14.96 -4.79
N GLY A 79 16.54 14.80 -3.62
CA GLY A 79 17.81 14.11 -3.43
C GLY A 79 17.75 12.59 -3.28
N ASP A 80 16.57 12.00 -3.06
CA ASP A 80 16.39 10.57 -2.76
C ASP A 80 15.80 9.80 -3.96
N GLU A 81 16.38 10.02 -5.14
CA GLU A 81 16.10 9.20 -6.32
C GLU A 81 16.73 7.82 -6.09
N GLY A 82 15.96 6.92 -5.45
CA GLY A 82 16.39 5.57 -5.14
C GLY A 82 16.90 4.85 -6.38
N VAL A 83 18.22 4.72 -6.50
CA VAL A 83 18.85 3.94 -7.57
C VAL A 83 18.55 2.46 -7.29
N LEU A 84 17.54 1.94 -7.99
CA LEU A 84 17.20 0.52 -7.92
C LEU A 84 18.22 -0.26 -8.76
N GLU A 85 19.23 -0.85 -8.13
CA GLU A 85 20.10 -1.82 -8.79
C GLU A 85 19.30 -3.09 -9.11
N VAL A 86 18.80 -3.19 -10.34
CA VAL A 86 18.19 -4.41 -10.87
C VAL A 86 19.30 -5.43 -11.10
N ARG A 87 19.43 -6.39 -10.18
CA ARG A 87 20.26 -7.57 -10.43
C ARG A 87 19.61 -8.40 -11.54
N PRO A 88 20.37 -8.84 -12.55
CA PRO A 88 19.85 -9.77 -13.55
C PRO A 88 19.35 -11.03 -12.85
N ASP A 89 18.16 -11.48 -13.25
CA ASP A 89 17.51 -12.67 -12.70
C ASP A 89 18.42 -13.88 -12.93
N PRO A 90 18.85 -14.62 -11.88
CA PRO A 90 19.78 -15.73 -12.01
C PRO A 90 19.27 -16.90 -12.87
N GLY A 91 18.00 -16.89 -13.29
CA GLY A 91 17.43 -17.87 -14.22
C GLY A 91 17.34 -17.39 -15.69
N LEU A 92 17.68 -16.14 -15.99
CA LEU A 92 17.60 -15.57 -17.33
C LEU A 92 19.00 -15.47 -17.95
N GLU A 93 19.48 -16.59 -18.47
CA GLU A 93 20.65 -16.57 -19.36
C GLU A 93 20.34 -15.72 -20.61
N PRO A 94 21.26 -14.83 -21.04
CA PRO A 94 21.08 -14.09 -22.27
C PRO A 94 20.90 -15.07 -23.44
N VAL A 95 19.77 -14.97 -24.15
CA VAL A 95 19.55 -15.80 -25.33
C VAL A 95 20.34 -15.22 -26.50
N ASP A 96 21.38 -15.95 -26.93
CA ASP A 96 22.16 -15.58 -28.11
C ASP A 96 21.26 -15.39 -29.34
N GLY A 97 21.48 -14.28 -30.04
CA GLY A 97 20.72 -13.93 -31.24
C GLY A 97 19.43 -13.14 -30.99
N ILE A 98 19.05 -12.87 -29.74
CA ILE A 98 17.90 -12.00 -29.42
C ILE A 98 18.40 -10.71 -28.76
N THR A 99 18.01 -9.55 -29.30
CA THR A 99 18.28 -8.23 -28.71
C THR A 99 16.98 -7.47 -28.51
N ILE A 100 16.69 -7.05 -27.27
CA ILE A 100 15.49 -6.30 -26.92
C ILE A 100 15.85 -4.82 -26.77
N PHE A 101 15.11 -3.97 -27.48
CA PHE A 101 15.11 -2.51 -27.31
C PHE A 101 13.84 -2.12 -26.56
N PHE A 102 13.95 -1.99 -25.24
CA PHE A 102 12.84 -1.70 -24.34
C PHE A 102 12.60 -0.19 -24.21
N VAL A 103 11.35 0.24 -24.34
CA VAL A 103 10.91 1.61 -24.09
C VAL A 103 9.94 1.60 -22.91
N PRO A 104 10.31 2.17 -21.75
CA PRO A 104 9.42 2.29 -20.60
C PRO A 104 8.10 2.98 -20.99
N ASP A 105 7.00 2.49 -20.44
CA ASP A 105 5.64 3.03 -20.60
C ASP A 105 5.07 3.07 -22.04
N ASP A 106 5.80 2.55 -23.04
CA ASP A 106 5.30 2.36 -24.41
C ASP A 106 5.58 0.93 -24.94
N PRO A 107 4.65 -0.01 -24.71
CA PRO A 107 4.77 -1.38 -25.20
C PRO A 107 4.81 -1.49 -26.73
N ARG A 108 4.27 -0.49 -27.46
CA ARG A 108 4.24 -0.51 -28.93
C ARG A 108 5.57 -0.05 -29.53
N ALA A 109 6.34 0.74 -28.78
CA ALA A 109 7.68 1.18 -29.16
C ALA A 109 8.77 0.17 -28.78
N THR A 110 8.46 -0.82 -27.95
CA THR A 110 9.39 -1.90 -27.58
C THR A 110 9.54 -2.90 -28.73
N VAL A 111 10.79 -3.24 -29.11
CA VAL A 111 11.09 -4.13 -30.24
C VAL A 111 12.10 -5.21 -29.84
N ALA A 112 11.85 -6.45 -30.25
CA ALA A 112 12.82 -7.55 -30.16
C ALA A 112 13.34 -7.93 -31.55
N VAL A 113 14.66 -7.89 -31.72
CA VAL A 113 15.34 -8.32 -32.95
C VAL A 113 15.87 -9.73 -32.76
N VAL A 114 15.40 -10.65 -33.62
CA VAL A 114 15.85 -12.04 -33.63
C VAL A 114 16.74 -12.26 -34.85
N ARG A 115 18.00 -12.62 -34.62
CA ARG A 115 18.97 -13.03 -35.66
C ARG A 115 18.95 -14.55 -35.76
N ARG A 116 18.85 -15.08 -36.98
CA ARG A 116 19.07 -16.52 -37.21
C ARG A 116 20.57 -16.80 -37.22
N PRO A 117 21.02 -17.93 -36.64
CA PRO A 117 22.38 -18.40 -36.87
C PRO A 117 22.57 -18.69 -38.38
N ALA A 118 23.77 -18.38 -38.88
CA ALA A 118 24.16 -18.58 -40.27
C ALA A 118 24.39 -20.07 -40.58
#